data_AF-A0A9W9K362-F1
#
_entry.id   AF-A0A9W9K362-F1
#
_cell.length_a   1.000
_cell.length_b   1.000
_cell.length_c   1.000
_cell.angle_alpha   90.00
_cell.angle_beta   90.00
_cell.angle_gamma   90.00
#
_symmetry.space_group_name_H-M   'P 1'
#
loop_
_entity.id
_entity.type
_entity.pdbx_description
1 polymer ?
#
loop_
_entity_poly.entity_id
_entity_poly.type
_entity_poly.pdbx_seq_one_letter_code
_entity_poly.pdbx_strand_id
1 'polypeptide(L)'
;MLKGYGGDFLRIVEYNQNWRLRWEAVLQALASEGIRSVMIEGGGSVLSELLNPEYTNFIDSIIVTVAPTYLGRGGVGVSPDSKLDQEGNPHAALNPREVKWTPLGQNVIMCGKIGSHEATPGDHQNDS
;
A
#
# COMPACT_ATOMS: atom_id res chain seq x y z
N MET A 1 -0.13 25.76 9.58
CA MET A 1 -0.26 24.60 10.47
C MET A 1 0.64 23.45 9.99
N LEU A 2 0.44 22.85 8.80
CA LEU A 2 1.30 21.75 8.31
C LEU A 2 2.79 22.14 8.15
N LYS A 3 3.08 23.26 7.46
CA LYS A 3 4.44 23.77 7.26
C LYS A 3 5.19 24.10 8.55
N GLY A 4 4.46 24.40 9.64
CA GLY A 4 5.05 24.65 10.95
C GLY A 4 5.58 23.40 11.64
N TYR A 5 5.18 22.20 11.18
CA TYR A 5 5.63 20.91 11.67
C TYR A 5 6.45 20.15 10.61
N GLY A 6 6.97 20.85 9.59
CA GLY A 6 7.78 20.25 8.52
C GLY A 6 7.00 19.54 7.41
N GLY A 7 5.67 19.66 7.37
CA GLY A 7 4.85 19.10 6.28
C GLY A 7 4.76 20.02 5.07
N ASP A 8 4.59 19.46 3.88
CA ASP A 8 4.31 20.21 2.65
C ASP A 8 3.08 19.65 1.92
N PHE A 9 2.69 20.27 0.81
CA PHE A 9 1.57 19.84 -0.02
C PHE A 9 1.96 19.77 -1.50
N LEU A 10 1.42 18.77 -2.19
CA LEU A 10 1.50 18.66 -3.64
C LEU A 10 0.12 18.87 -4.24
N ARG A 11 0.06 19.61 -5.34
CA ARG A 11 -1.18 19.84 -6.08
C ARG A 11 -1.26 18.85 -7.24
N ILE A 12 -2.12 17.85 -7.11
CA ILE A 12 -2.40 16.87 -8.16
C ILE A 12 -3.75 17.21 -8.79
N VAL A 13 -3.81 17.21 -10.12
CA VAL A 13 -5.03 17.52 -10.89
C VAL A 13 -5.45 16.38 -11.82
N GLU A 14 -4.84 15.21 -11.64
CA GLU A 14 -5.13 14.01 -12.43
C GLU A 14 -6.03 13.06 -11.64
N TYR A 15 -7.15 12.70 -12.25
CA TYR A 15 -8.18 11.85 -11.65
C TYR A 15 -8.45 10.62 -12.51
N ASN A 16 -8.78 9.49 -11.87
CA ASN A 16 -9.28 8.30 -12.55
C ASN A 16 -10.76 8.49 -12.94
N GLN A 17 -11.33 7.47 -13.59
CA GLN A 17 -12.72 7.50 -14.07
C GLN A 17 -13.77 7.68 -12.95
N ASN A 18 -13.38 7.40 -11.70
CA ASN A 18 -14.22 7.54 -10.51
C ASN A 18 -13.98 8.87 -9.77
N TRP A 19 -13.34 9.85 -10.42
CA TRP A 19 -12.99 11.15 -9.82
C TRP A 19 -12.09 11.07 -8.58
N ARG A 20 -11.33 9.97 -8.43
CA ARG A 20 -10.29 9.84 -7.40
C ARG A 20 -8.93 10.19 -7.98
N LEU A 21 -8.02 10.67 -7.15
CA LEU A 21 -6.65 10.98 -7.61
C LEU A 21 -5.99 9.75 -8.22
N ARG A 22 -5.29 9.93 -9.34
CA ARG A 22 -4.50 8.85 -9.94
C ARG A 22 -3.25 8.60 -9.09
N TRP A 23 -3.08 7.39 -8.58
CA TRP A 23 -1.94 7.03 -7.74
C TRP A 23 -0.60 7.18 -8.47
N GLU A 24 -0.56 6.91 -9.78
CA GLU A 24 0.63 7.14 -10.60
C GLU A 24 1.05 8.61 -10.57
N ALA A 25 0.11 9.54 -10.72
CA ALA A 25 0.37 10.97 -10.70
C ALA A 25 0.83 11.43 -9.31
N VAL A 26 0.23 10.89 -8.24
CA VAL A 26 0.65 11.17 -6.86
C VAL A 26 2.10 10.70 -6.62
N LEU A 27 2.41 9.44 -6.95
CA LEU A 27 3.74 8.86 -6.74
C LEU A 27 4.80 9.52 -7.62
N GLN A 28 4.48 9.87 -8.86
CA GLN A 28 5.38 10.59 -9.75
C GLN A 28 5.69 12.01 -9.26
N ALA A 29 4.69 12.71 -8.72
CA ALA A 29 4.91 14.02 -8.12
C ALA A 29 5.83 13.92 -6.89
N LEU A 30 5.62 12.93 -6.02
CA LEU A 30 6.51 12.68 -4.87
C LEU A 30 7.94 12.34 -5.32
N ALA A 31 8.10 11.51 -6.35
CA ALA A 31 9.41 11.18 -6.92
C ALA A 31 10.11 12.41 -7.50
N SER A 32 9.36 13.35 -8.09
CA SER A 32 9.89 14.61 -8.64
C SER A 32 10.43 15.55 -7.54
N GLU A 33 9.89 15.44 -6.33
CA GLU A 33 10.44 16.11 -5.12
C GLU A 33 11.65 15.35 -4.52
N GLY A 34 12.12 14.29 -5.17
CA GLY A 34 13.24 13.48 -4.70
C GLY A 34 12.88 12.46 -3.61
N ILE A 35 11.59 12.21 -3.36
CA ILE A 35 11.14 11.22 -2.39
C ILE A 35 11.31 9.82 -3.00
N ARG A 36 12.11 8.98 -2.35
CA ARG A 36 12.47 7.64 -2.83
C ARG A 36 11.66 6.50 -2.22
N SER A 37 10.99 6.76 -1.11
CA SER A 37 10.13 5.79 -0.43
C SER A 37 9.00 6.53 0.29
N VAL A 38 7.82 5.92 0.30
CA VAL A 38 6.61 6.52 0.85
C VAL A 38 5.91 5.48 1.73
N MET A 39 5.56 5.89 2.94
CA MET A 39 4.57 5.17 3.75
C MET A 39 3.21 5.78 3.47
N ILE A 40 2.27 4.96 3.00
CA ILE A 40 0.90 5.40 2.74
C ILE A 40 0.03 5.00 3.93
N GLU A 41 -0.42 6.01 4.67
CA GLU A 41 -1.44 5.87 5.71
C GLU A 41 -2.74 6.50 5.22
N GLY A 42 -3.89 5.92 5.58
CA GLY A 42 -5.17 6.44 5.16
C GLY A 42 -6.35 5.77 5.85
N GLY A 43 -7.54 6.31 5.59
CA GLY A 43 -8.78 5.67 6.01
C GLY A 43 -9.12 4.44 5.16
N GLY A 44 -10.20 3.76 5.54
CA GLY A 44 -10.68 2.54 4.88
C GLY A 44 -10.75 2.64 3.35
N SER A 45 -11.22 3.77 2.81
CA SER A 45 -11.35 3.97 1.36
C SER A 45 -10.01 4.01 0.62
N VAL A 46 -9.01 4.71 1.16
CA VAL A 46 -7.67 4.83 0.55
C VAL A 46 -6.96 3.48 0.56
N LEU A 47 -6.98 2.81 1.71
CA LEU A 47 -6.31 1.51 1.86
C LEU A 47 -7.02 0.41 1.07
N SER A 48 -8.36 0.39 1.07
CA SER A 48 -9.11 -0.60 0.28
C SER A 48 -8.88 -0.42 -1.21
N GLU A 49 -8.73 0.81 -1.69
CA GLU A 49 -8.41 1.07 -3.09
C GLU A 49 -7.03 0.51 -3.44
N LEU A 50 -5.99 0.83 -2.68
CA LEU A 50 -4.61 0.38 -2.94
C LEU A 50 -4.40 -1.13 -2.80
N LEU A 51 -5.32 -1.83 -2.14
CA LEU A 51 -5.29 -3.30 -2.07
C LEU A 51 -5.86 -3.99 -3.32
N ASN A 52 -6.39 -3.24 -4.29
CA ASN A 52 -6.87 -3.84 -5.53
C ASN A 52 -5.69 -4.28 -6.45
N PRO A 53 -5.88 -5.35 -7.25
CA PRO A 53 -4.83 -5.91 -8.10
C PRO A 53 -4.11 -4.92 -9.03
N GLU A 54 -4.82 -3.93 -9.58
CA GLU A 54 -4.26 -2.92 -10.48
C GLU A 54 -3.19 -2.04 -9.84
N TYR A 55 -3.16 -1.95 -8.51
CA TYR A 55 -2.18 -1.16 -7.77
C TYR A 55 -1.04 -2.00 -7.17
N THR A 56 -1.05 -3.33 -7.37
CA THR A 56 -0.01 -4.23 -6.82
C THR A 56 1.41 -3.85 -7.22
N ASN A 57 1.61 -3.28 -8.41
CA ASN A 57 2.92 -2.83 -8.89
C ASN A 57 3.43 -1.54 -8.21
N PHE A 58 2.57 -0.83 -7.47
CA PHE A 58 2.96 0.37 -6.72
C PHE A 58 3.25 0.10 -5.24
N ILE A 59 2.94 -1.11 -4.75
CA ILE A 59 3.07 -1.46 -3.35
C ILE A 59 4.21 -2.47 -3.22
N ASP A 60 5.31 -2.07 -2.59
CA ASP A 60 6.43 -2.99 -2.34
C ASP A 60 6.17 -3.87 -1.11
N SER A 61 5.59 -3.29 -0.07
CA SER A 61 5.41 -3.92 1.23
C SER A 61 4.10 -3.50 1.90
N ILE A 62 3.54 -4.42 2.69
CA ILE A 62 2.40 -4.16 3.56
C ILE A 62 2.79 -4.39 5.01
N ILE A 63 2.36 -3.50 5.89
CA ILE A 63 2.54 -3.60 7.34
C ILE A 63 1.15 -3.46 7.97
N VAL A 64 0.72 -4.48 8.71
CA VAL A 64 -0.60 -4.54 9.36
C VAL A 64 -0.42 -4.71 10.85
N THR A 65 -1.00 -3.80 11.63
CA THR A 65 -1.12 -3.96 13.09
C THR A 65 -2.47 -4.58 13.42
N VAL A 66 -2.47 -5.74 14.06
CA VAL A 66 -3.67 -6.40 14.56
C VAL A 66 -3.72 -6.24 16.08
N ALA A 67 -4.75 -5.53 16.55
CA ALA A 67 -5.03 -5.36 17.96
C ALA A 67 -6.12 -6.35 18.43
N PRO A 68 -6.08 -6.84 19.68
CA PRO A 68 -7.11 -7.72 20.24
C PRO A 68 -8.36 -6.91 20.65
N THR A 69 -8.92 -6.12 19.74
CA THR A 69 -10.03 -5.19 19.98
C THR A 69 -11.12 -5.38 18.94
N TYR A 70 -12.37 -5.50 19.40
CA TYR A 70 -13.55 -5.64 18.55
C TYR A 70 -14.24 -4.29 18.42
N LEU A 71 -14.26 -3.70 17.22
CA LEU A 71 -14.78 -2.34 16.99
C LEU A 71 -16.30 -2.25 16.80
N GLY A 72 -16.97 -3.40 16.59
CA GLY A 72 -18.40 -3.43 16.27
C GLY A 72 -18.73 -2.95 14.85
N ARG A 73 -20.03 -2.92 14.51
CA ARG A 73 -20.52 -2.69 13.14
C ARG A 73 -20.20 -1.30 12.55
N GLY A 74 -19.91 -0.32 13.40
CA GLY A 74 -19.54 1.04 12.98
C GLY A 74 -18.05 1.21 12.67
N GLY A 75 -17.25 0.14 12.79
CA GLY A 75 -15.83 0.19 12.46
C GLY A 75 -15.59 0.50 10.99
N VAL A 76 -14.54 1.27 10.71
CA VAL A 76 -14.10 1.56 9.34
C VAL A 76 -13.33 0.34 8.82
N GLY A 77 -13.91 -0.36 7.84
CA GLY A 77 -13.30 -1.52 7.22
C GLY A 77 -12.23 -1.14 6.18
N VAL A 78 -11.22 -2.01 6.04
CA VAL A 78 -10.30 -2.06 4.91
C VAL A 78 -10.62 -3.34 4.14
N SER A 79 -11.36 -3.21 3.05
CA SER A 79 -11.89 -4.33 2.26
C SER A 79 -11.90 -3.91 0.79
N PRO A 80 -10.94 -4.36 -0.04
CA PRO A 80 -10.96 -4.11 -1.48
C PRO A 80 -12.20 -4.74 -2.15
N ASP A 81 -12.52 -4.29 -3.36
CA ASP A 81 -13.62 -4.85 -4.12
C ASP A 81 -13.30 -6.30 -4.53
N SER A 82 -14.30 -7.18 -4.49
CA SER A 82 -14.16 -8.53 -5.01
C SER A 82 -14.05 -8.46 -6.53
N LYS A 83 -12.90 -8.86 -7.07
CA LYS A 83 -12.70 -8.96 -8.52
C LYS A 83 -12.84 -10.41 -8.96
N LEU A 84 -13.42 -10.61 -10.13
CA LEU A 84 -13.44 -11.91 -10.79
C LEU A 84 -12.32 -11.95 -11.83
N ASP A 85 -11.68 -13.10 -11.99
CA ASP A 85 -10.77 -13.33 -13.11
C ASP A 85 -11.55 -13.53 -14.43
N GLN A 86 -10.82 -13.80 -15.53
CA GLN A 86 -11.41 -14.02 -16.85
C GLN A 86 -12.31 -15.28 -16.91
N GLU A 87 -12.17 -16.18 -15.93
CA GLU A 87 -12.88 -17.46 -15.81
C GLU A 87 -14.08 -17.34 -14.83
N GLY A 88 -14.28 -16.18 -14.23
CA GLY A 88 -15.37 -15.90 -13.29
C GLY A 88 -15.09 -16.33 -11.85
N ASN A 89 -13.85 -16.70 -11.51
CA ASN A 89 -13.49 -17.06 -10.14
C ASN A 89 -13.06 -15.84 -9.31
N PRO A 90 -13.23 -15.85 -7.98
CA PRO A 90 -12.72 -14.80 -7.11
C PRO A 90 -11.20 -14.65 -7.24
N HIS A 91 -10.77 -13.49 -7.70
CA HIS A 91 -9.37 -13.10 -7.74
C HIS A 91 -9.01 -12.44 -6.41
N ALA A 92 -8.09 -13.05 -5.66
CA ALA A 92 -7.59 -12.47 -4.43
C ALA A 92 -7.03 -11.06 -4.72
N ALA A 93 -7.51 -10.06 -3.97
CA ALA A 93 -7.17 -8.68 -4.24
C ALA A 93 -5.65 -8.45 -4.17
N LEU A 94 -5.00 -9.03 -3.16
CA LEU A 94 -3.55 -8.96 -2.95
C LEU A 94 -3.11 -10.00 -1.92
N ASN A 95 -2.05 -10.78 -2.23
CA ASN A 95 -1.50 -11.82 -1.36
C ASN A 95 -0.03 -11.51 -1.02
N PRO A 96 0.28 -11.10 0.23
CA PRO A 96 1.65 -10.84 0.64
C PRO A 96 2.49 -12.12 0.71
N ARG A 97 3.76 -12.00 0.34
CA ARG A 97 4.81 -13.02 0.44
C ARG A 97 5.79 -12.66 1.56
N GLU A 98 6.64 -13.62 1.93
CA GLU A 98 7.65 -13.44 2.99
C GLU A 98 7.06 -12.91 4.30
N VAL A 99 5.86 -13.39 4.65
CA VAL A 99 5.10 -12.87 5.78
C VAL A 99 5.83 -13.16 7.10
N LYS A 100 6.07 -12.11 7.88
CA LYS A 100 6.62 -12.16 9.23
C LYS A 100 5.62 -11.61 10.21
N TRP A 101 5.45 -12.30 11.34
CA TRP A 101 4.62 -11.86 12.45
C TRP A 101 5.50 -11.55 13.65
N THR A 102 5.35 -10.35 14.21
CA THR A 102 6.14 -9.90 15.37
C THR A 102 5.19 -9.41 16.47
N PRO A 103 5.25 -9.98 17.69
CA PRO A 103 4.50 -9.46 18.82
C PRO A 103 4.93 -8.03 19.17
N LEU A 104 3.97 -7.16 19.47
CA LEU A 104 4.19 -5.79 19.95
C LEU A 104 3.23 -5.49 21.10
N GLY A 105 3.66 -5.79 22.33
CA GLY A 105 2.80 -5.70 23.52
C GLY A 105 1.61 -6.65 23.39
N GLN A 106 0.38 -6.11 23.41
CA GLN A 106 -0.85 -6.89 23.20
C GLN A 106 -1.20 -7.08 21.71
N ASN A 107 -0.52 -6.38 20.81
CA ASN A 107 -0.77 -6.42 19.39
C ASN A 107 0.17 -7.41 18.70
N VAL A 108 -0.13 -7.70 17.43
CA VAL A 108 0.81 -8.36 16.53
C VAL A 108 0.96 -7.53 15.25
N ILE A 109 2.19 -7.40 14.78
CA ILE A 109 2.52 -6.75 13.51
C ILE A 109 2.74 -7.84 12.46
N MET A 110 2.04 -7.76 11.34
CA MET A 110 2.31 -8.51 10.12
C MET A 110 3.09 -7.64 9.15
N CYS A 111 4.23 -8.11 8.67
CA CYS A 111 4.95 -7.50 7.55
C CYS A 111 4.98 -8.50 6.39
N GLY A 112 4.70 -8.05 5.17
CA GLY A 112 4.81 -8.88 3.97
C GLY A 112 5.21 -8.06 2.74
N LYS A 113 5.79 -8.71 1.74
CA LYS A 113 6.15 -8.11 0.43
C LYS A 113 5.10 -8.44 -0.62
N ILE A 114 4.82 -7.51 -1.53
CA ILE A 114 3.82 -7.72 -2.59
C ILE A 114 4.49 -7.96 -3.94
N GLY A 115 5.38 -7.06 -4.35
CA GLY A 115 6.10 -7.16 -5.61
C GLY A 115 7.09 -8.33 -5.63
N SER A 116 7.15 -9.03 -6.77
CA SER A 116 8.39 -9.69 -7.20
C SER A 116 9.21 -8.63 -7.91
N HIS A 117 9.99 -7.84 -7.17
CA HIS A 117 11.13 -7.21 -7.81
C HIS A 117 12.01 -8.38 -8.26
N GLU A 118 12.00 -8.73 -9.55
CA GLU A 118 13.13 -9.45 -10.11
C GLU A 118 14.33 -8.59 -9.78
N ALA A 119 15.26 -9.13 -8.99
CA ALA A 119 16.54 -8.51 -8.77
C ALA A 119 17.10 -8.20 -10.17
N THR A 120 17.38 -6.94 -10.45
CA THR A 120 18.15 -6.58 -11.63
C THR A 120 19.42 -7.46 -11.62
N PRO A 121 19.69 -8.22 -12.69
CA PRO A 121 20.90 -9.04 -12.74
C PRO A 121 22.12 -8.11 -12.73
N GLY A 122 22.68 -7.88 -11.53
CA GLY A 122 23.75 -6.91 -11.30
C GLY A 122 24.22 -6.79 -9.85
N ASP A 123 23.38 -7.10 -8.85
CA ASP A 123 23.73 -6.89 -7.43
C ASP A 123 24.52 -8.03 -6.76
N HIS A 124 25.02 -9.00 -7.54
CA HIS A 124 25.92 -10.04 -7.04
C HIS A 124 27.33 -9.93 -7.65
N GLN A 125 27.97 -8.78 -7.50
CA GLN A 125 29.42 -8.72 -7.63
C GLN A 125 29.99 -7.58 -6.79
N ASN A 126 30.32 -7.87 -5.54
CA ASN A 126 31.55 -7.47 -4.85
C ASN A 126 31.39 -7.64 -3.34
N ASP A 127 31.69 -8.84 -2.87
CA ASP A 127 32.45 -8.98 -1.62
C ASP A 127 33.59 -9.94 -1.92
N SER A 128 34.81 -9.37 -1.96
CA SER A 128 36.09 -10.08 -1.98
C SER A 128 36.85 -9.69 -0.72
#